data_AF-A0A8J6DWL9-F1
#
_entry.id   AF-A0A8J6DWL9-F1
#
_cell.length_a   1.000
_cell.length_b   1.000
_cell.length_c   1.000
_cell.angle_alpha   90.00
_cell.angle_beta   90.00
_cell.angle_gamma   90.00
#
_symmetry.space_group_name_H-M   'P 1'
#
loop_
_entity.id
_entity.type
_entity.pdbx_description
1 polymer ?
#
loop_
_entity_poly.entity_id
_entity_poly.type
_entity_poly.pdbx_seq_one_letter_code
_entity_poly.pdbx_strand_id
1 'polypeptide(L)'
;MTIVRAIIVTQKTMNDPSEKLWHAGCRATQNITPTCPDTTMAVGKATPELKKTLKSAVVAVPCPLKKTVKYDDVKVVMKQGSKGPLKGILGYSEDQVVSCDF
;
A
#
# COMPACT_ATOMS: atom_id res chain seq x y z
N MET A 1 -4.29 0.88 5.80
CA MET A 1 -3.24 0.80 4.77
C MET A 1 -3.29 2.07 3.92
N THR A 2 -2.14 2.72 3.73
CA THR A 2 -1.98 3.87 2.82
C THR A 2 -0.95 3.48 1.77
N ILE A 3 -1.23 3.76 0.49
CA ILE A 3 -0.35 3.40 -0.63
C ILE A 3 0.10 4.69 -1.32
N VAL A 4 1.41 4.90 -1.42
CA VAL A 4 1.99 5.93 -2.29
C VAL A 4 2.19 5.30 -3.67
N ARG A 5 1.58 5.88 -4.71
CA ARG A 5 1.55 5.31 -6.05
C ARG A 5 2.05 6.32 -7.08
N ALA A 6 2.85 5.83 -8.04
CA ALA A 6 3.20 6.60 -9.23
C ALA A 6 1.97 6.91 -10.10
N ILE A 7 2.08 7.98 -10.89
CA ILE A 7 1.07 8.37 -11.88
C ILE A 7 0.94 7.26 -12.93
N ILE A 8 -0.29 6.95 -13.35
CA ILE A 8 -0.58 6.01 -14.44
C ILE A 8 -1.34 6.70 -15.57
N VAL A 9 -1.58 5.96 -16.66
CA VAL A 9 -2.21 6.47 -17.89
C VAL A 9 -3.60 7.10 -17.66
N THR A 10 -4.34 6.65 -16.64
CA THR A 10 -5.70 7.15 -16.38
C THR A 10 -5.73 8.53 -15.72
N GLN A 11 -4.62 9.00 -15.14
CA GLN A 11 -4.57 10.34 -14.54
C GLN A 11 -4.31 11.42 -15.60
N LYS A 12 -4.78 12.63 -15.31
CA LYS A 12 -4.77 13.75 -16.26
C LYS A 12 -3.47 14.55 -16.19
N THR A 13 -2.94 14.89 -17.35
CA THR A 13 -1.72 15.72 -17.49
C THR A 13 -2.01 17.20 -17.24
N MET A 14 -3.23 17.65 -17.55
CA MET A 14 -3.76 18.97 -17.24
C MET A 14 -5.08 18.82 -16.51
N ASN A 15 -5.59 19.92 -15.94
CA ASN A 15 -6.90 19.89 -15.29
C ASN A 15 -7.99 19.59 -16.35
N ASP A 16 -8.73 18.51 -16.16
CA ASP A 16 -9.71 17.99 -17.12
C ASP A 16 -10.86 17.32 -16.33
N PRO A 17 -12.13 17.39 -16.79
CA PRO A 17 -13.22 16.73 -16.08
C PRO A 17 -12.99 15.23 -15.89
N SER A 18 -13.45 14.74 -14.74
CA SER A 18 -13.40 13.33 -14.37
C SER A 18 -14.79 12.91 -13.90
N GLU A 19 -15.38 11.94 -14.59
CA GLU A 19 -16.76 11.49 -14.34
C GLU A 19 -16.94 10.80 -12.97
N LYS A 20 -15.89 10.13 -12.48
CA LYS A 20 -15.98 9.27 -11.29
C LYS A 20 -15.48 9.94 -10.02
N LEU A 21 -14.40 10.73 -10.12
CA LEU A 21 -13.71 11.36 -8.99
C LEU A 21 -13.19 12.72 -9.40
N TRP A 22 -13.75 13.80 -8.85
CA TRP A 22 -13.37 15.16 -9.20
C TRP A 22 -11.88 15.45 -8.94
N HIS A 23 -11.33 14.95 -7.83
CA HIS A 23 -9.90 15.10 -7.50
C HIS A 23 -8.97 14.44 -8.53
N ALA A 24 -9.43 13.40 -9.24
CA ALA A 24 -8.64 12.72 -10.26
C ALA A 24 -8.54 13.54 -11.57
N GLY A 25 -9.37 14.57 -11.70
CA GLY A 25 -9.30 15.55 -12.78
C GLY A 25 -8.20 16.59 -12.60
N CYS A 26 -7.61 16.69 -11.41
CA CYS A 26 -6.48 17.59 -11.15
C CYS A 26 -5.21 17.10 -11.86
N ARG A 27 -4.36 18.03 -12.28
CA ARG A 27 -3.05 17.75 -12.88
C ARG A 27 -2.18 16.89 -11.97
N ALA A 28 -1.93 15.64 -12.38
CA ALA A 28 -1.31 14.64 -11.53
C ALA A 28 0.18 14.90 -11.24
N THR A 29 0.89 15.60 -12.14
CA THR A 29 2.32 15.92 -11.95
C THR A 29 2.58 17.03 -10.95
N GLN A 30 1.54 17.74 -10.50
CA GLN A 30 1.67 18.89 -9.62
C GLN A 30 0.87 18.75 -8.31
N ASN A 31 0.07 17.69 -8.16
CA ASN A 31 -0.83 17.51 -7.04
C ASN A 31 -0.66 16.15 -6.38
N ILE A 32 -0.84 16.11 -5.07
CA ILE A 32 -1.05 14.86 -4.33
C ILE A 32 -2.55 14.56 -4.36
N THR A 33 -2.95 13.54 -5.11
CA THR A 33 -4.36 13.18 -5.26
C THR A 33 -4.74 12.04 -4.30
N PRO A 34 -5.53 12.31 -3.24
CA PRO A 34 -6.03 11.25 -2.37
C PRO A 34 -7.01 10.37 -3.15
N THR A 35 -6.81 9.05 -3.08
CA THR A 35 -7.71 8.05 -3.67
C THR A 35 -7.94 6.92 -2.67
N CYS A 36 -9.10 6.28 -2.70
CA CYS A 36 -9.39 5.12 -1.88
C CYS A 36 -9.08 3.84 -2.68
N PRO A 37 -8.03 3.07 -2.34
CA PRO A 37 -7.71 1.84 -3.05
C PRO A 37 -8.59 0.68 -2.57
N ASP A 38 -9.13 -0.08 -3.52
CA ASP A 38 -9.91 -1.30 -3.25
C ASP A 38 -9.05 -2.50 -2.82
N THR A 39 -7.73 -2.32 -2.76
CA THR A 39 -6.75 -3.37 -2.47
C THR A 39 -6.99 -4.03 -1.11
N THR A 40 -7.39 -3.26 -0.08
CA THR A 40 -7.70 -3.83 1.24
C THR A 40 -8.91 -4.78 1.18
N MET A 41 -9.91 -4.45 0.35
CA MET A 41 -11.07 -5.32 0.17
C MET A 41 -10.69 -6.60 -0.58
N ALA A 42 -9.77 -6.52 -1.54
CA ALA A 42 -9.25 -7.69 -2.24
C ALA A 42 -8.46 -8.62 -1.29
N VAL A 43 -7.63 -8.06 -0.40
CA VAL A 43 -6.93 -8.84 0.64
C VAL A 43 -7.94 -9.54 1.56
N GLY A 44 -9.01 -8.85 1.98
CA GLY A 44 -10.08 -9.47 2.78
C GLY A 44 -10.86 -10.57 2.05
N LYS A 45 -10.84 -10.60 0.71
CA LYS A 45 -11.40 -11.70 -0.09
C LYS A 45 -10.43 -12.87 -0.19
N ALA A 46 -9.14 -12.61 -0.41
CA ALA A 46 -8.10 -13.65 -0.50
C ALA A 46 -7.80 -14.30 0.86
N THR A 47 -7.93 -13.54 1.95
CA THR A 47 -7.70 -14.00 3.32
C THR A 47 -8.89 -13.57 4.20
N PRO A 48 -9.97 -14.38 4.25
CA PRO A 48 -11.22 -14.03 4.94
C PRO A 48 -11.05 -13.70 6.42
N GLU A 49 -10.06 -14.30 7.09
CA GLU A 49 -9.73 -14.05 8.50
C GLU A 49 -9.32 -12.58 8.76
N LEU A 50 -8.77 -11.90 7.76
CA LEU A 50 -8.29 -10.52 7.85
C LEU A 50 -9.36 -9.49 7.45
N LYS A 51 -10.51 -9.92 6.92
CA LYS A 51 -11.56 -9.05 6.39
C LYS A 51 -12.13 -8.07 7.42
N LYS A 52 -12.21 -8.46 8.70
CA LYS A 52 -12.74 -7.61 9.78
C LYS A 52 -11.71 -6.64 10.35
N THR A 53 -10.42 -6.91 10.13
CA THR A 53 -9.32 -6.20 10.81
C THR A 53 -8.70 -5.12 9.91
N LEU A 54 -8.71 -5.32 8.59
CA LEU A 54 -8.14 -4.39 7.63
C LEU A 54 -9.20 -3.43 7.08
N LYS A 55 -9.16 -2.15 7.48
CA LYS A 55 -9.93 -1.07 6.85
C LYS A 55 -9.03 -0.23 5.94
N SER A 56 -9.44 0.01 4.69
CA SER A 56 -8.85 1.07 3.85
C SER A 56 -9.34 2.42 4.37
N ALA A 57 -8.43 3.35 4.59
CA ALA A 57 -8.74 4.73 4.92
C ALA A 57 -7.68 5.63 4.28
N VAL A 58 -8.08 6.85 3.91
CA VAL A 58 -7.19 7.88 3.34
C VAL A 58 -6.09 8.26 4.34
N VAL A 59 -6.38 8.14 5.63
CA VAL A 59 -5.44 8.28 6.75
C VAL A 59 -5.36 6.96 7.49
N ALA A 60 -4.14 6.49 7.78
CA ALA A 60 -3.86 5.13 8.23
C ALA A 60 -4.65 4.71 9.48
N VAL A 61 -5.31 3.55 9.41
CA VAL A 61 -5.74 2.78 10.58
C VAL A 61 -4.58 1.84 10.98
N PRO A 62 -4.11 1.85 12.25
CA PRO A 62 -3.10 0.90 12.70
C PRO A 62 -3.63 -0.54 12.60
N CYS A 63 -2.77 -1.50 12.26
CA CYS A 63 -3.10 -2.93 12.34
C CYS A 63 -2.83 -3.40 13.78
N PRO A 64 -3.85 -3.55 14.65
CA PRO A 64 -3.60 -3.99 16.01
C PRO A 64 -3.12 -5.45 16.00
N LEU A 65 -1.93 -5.67 16.54
CA LEU A 65 -1.41 -7.02 16.75
C LEU A 65 -2.07 -7.62 17.98
N LYS A 66 -2.38 -8.93 17.92
CA LYS A 66 -2.95 -9.66 19.08
C LYS A 66 -1.96 -9.75 20.24
N LYS A 67 -0.66 -9.64 19.99
CA LYS A 67 0.42 -9.71 20.97
C LYS A 67 1.37 -8.53 20.76
N THR A 68 1.91 -8.00 21.85
CA THR A 68 2.98 -7.02 21.82
C THR A 68 4.26 -7.70 21.32
N VAL A 69 4.91 -7.10 20.33
CA VAL A 69 6.16 -7.59 19.74
C VAL A 69 7.09 -6.41 19.50
N LYS A 70 8.40 -6.66 19.58
CA LYS A 70 9.41 -5.64 19.28
C LYS A 70 9.62 -5.53 17.78
N TYR A 71 10.08 -4.37 17.33
CA TYR A 71 10.35 -4.12 15.92
C TYR A 71 11.39 -5.09 15.33
N ASP A 72 12.42 -5.44 16.11
CA ASP A 72 13.46 -6.37 15.66
C ASP A 72 12.94 -7.79 15.46
N ASP A 73 11.97 -8.24 16.28
CA ASP A 73 11.32 -9.54 16.09
C ASP A 73 10.55 -9.58 14.75
N VAL A 74 9.91 -8.48 14.39
CA VAL A 74 9.18 -8.36 13.10
C VAL A 74 10.16 -8.42 11.92
N LYS A 75 11.31 -7.75 12.00
CA LYS A 75 12.35 -7.81 10.95
C LYS A 75 12.81 -9.25 10.72
N VAL A 76 13.10 -9.98 11.79
CA VAL A 76 13.57 -11.37 11.71
C VAL A 76 12.55 -12.24 11.00
N VAL A 77 11.27 -12.16 11.38
CA VAL A 77 10.19 -12.94 10.74
C VAL A 77 10.03 -12.57 9.26
N MET A 78 10.10 -11.29 8.90
CA MET A 78 10.00 -10.85 7.51
C MET A 78 11.17 -11.32 6.66
N LYS A 79 12.39 -11.25 7.20
CA LYS A 79 13.62 -11.73 6.54
C LYS A 79 13.65 -13.25 6.38
N GLN A 80 13.09 -13.99 7.33
CA GLN A 80 12.91 -15.44 7.22
C GLN A 80 11.83 -15.78 6.19
N GLY A 81 10.72 -15.05 6.19
CA GLY A 81 9.63 -15.22 5.23
C GLY A 81 10.08 -15.00 3.79
N SER A 82 10.88 -13.96 3.52
CA SER A 82 11.41 -13.65 2.18
C SER A 82 12.39 -14.71 1.66
N LYS A 83 13.14 -15.36 2.55
CA LYS A 83 14.06 -16.45 2.17
C LYS A 83 13.40 -17.83 2.11
N GLY A 84 12.27 -17.99 2.79
CA GLY A 84 11.56 -19.26 2.92
C GLY A 84 10.34 -19.36 1.98
N PRO A 85 9.12 -19.46 2.53
CA PRO A 85 7.92 -19.80 1.75
C PRO A 85 7.51 -18.71 0.75
N LEU A 86 7.97 -17.47 0.92
CA LEU A 86 7.65 -16.35 0.03
C LEU A 86 8.82 -15.98 -0.88
N LYS A 87 9.80 -16.87 -1.04
CA LYS A 87 10.94 -16.63 -1.92
C LYS A 87 10.48 -16.38 -3.35
N GLY A 88 10.93 -15.27 -3.93
CA GLY A 88 10.52 -14.80 -5.26
C GLY A 88 9.24 -13.96 -5.29
N ILE A 89 8.51 -13.86 -4.17
CA ILE A 89 7.31 -13.01 -4.03
C ILE A 89 7.59 -11.85 -3.07
N LEU A 90 8.22 -12.11 -1.93
CA LEU A 90 8.55 -11.11 -0.92
C LEU A 90 10.06 -10.79 -0.96
N GLY A 91 10.38 -9.52 -1.26
CA GLY A 91 11.73 -8.96 -1.09
C GLY A 91 11.91 -8.30 0.28
N TYR A 92 13.15 -8.29 0.79
CA TYR A 92 13.50 -7.61 2.04
C TYR A 92 14.87 -6.96 1.90
N SER A 93 14.98 -5.67 2.23
CA SER A 93 16.23 -4.89 2.23
C SER A 93 16.35 -4.10 3.54
N GLU A 94 17.60 -3.95 4.01
CA GLU A 94 17.99 -3.11 5.15
C GLU A 94 18.78 -1.86 4.67
N ASP A 95 18.95 -1.71 3.36
CA ASP A 95 19.71 -0.63 2.76
C ASP A 95 18.88 0.67 2.72
N GLN A 96 19.57 1.81 2.67
CA GLN A 96 18.92 3.10 2.47
C GLN A 96 18.55 3.28 0.99
N VAL A 97 17.36 2.82 0.64
CA VAL A 97 16.83 2.79 -0.74
C VAL A 97 15.82 3.90 -0.99
N VAL A 98 15.71 4.30 -2.25
CA VAL A 98 14.71 5.24 -2.75
C VAL A 98 13.83 4.58 -3.82
N SER A 99 12.79 5.28 -4.27
CA SER A 99 11.79 4.72 -5.21
C SER A 99 12.37 4.28 -6.55
N CYS A 100 13.52 4.81 -6.98
CA CYS A 100 14.14 4.46 -8.26
C CYS A 100 14.98 3.18 -8.20
N ASP A 101 15.22 2.63 -7.00
CA ASP A 101 15.96 1.39 -6.82
C ASP A 101 15.08 0.14 -7.00
N PHE A 102 13.76 0.31 -7.21
CA PHE A 102 12.74 -0.72 -7.37
C PHE A 102 11.88 -0.50 -8.62
#